data_AF-A0A958TIK3-F1
#
_entry.id   AF-A0A958TIK3-F1
#
_cell.length_a   1.000
_cell.length_b   1.000
_cell.length_c   1.000
_cell.angle_alpha   90.00
_cell.angle_beta   90.00
_cell.angle_gamma   90.00
#
_symmetry.space_group_name_H-M   'P 1'
#
loop_
_entity.id
_entity.type
_entity.pdbx_description
1 polymer ?
#
loop_
_entity_poly.entity_id
_entity_poly.type
_entity_poly.pdbx_seq_one_letter_code
_entity_poly.pdbx_strand_id
1 'polypeptide(L)'
;EAIANVGGIPITGNLKDVTIIRQYPQGQQIHHLDLTDVNVMKSPYYYIQPNDMIYVKPLKQKSWGTGTTGRETLATIVSVLGLVTTTILLVNRL
;
A
#
# COMPACT_ATOMS: atom_id res chain seq x y z
N GLU A 1 7.85 2.67 -18.83
CA GLU A 1 8.57 1.38 -18.98
C GLU A 1 9.22 0.88 -17.69
N ALA A 2 10.03 1.67 -16.97
CA ALA A 2 10.71 1.16 -15.77
C ALA A 2 9.77 0.56 -14.70
N ILE A 3 8.61 1.17 -14.48
CA ILE A 3 7.59 0.64 -13.57
C ILE A 3 7.07 -0.73 -14.05
N ALA A 4 6.86 -0.91 -15.36
CA ALA A 4 6.41 -2.18 -15.91
C ALA A 4 7.51 -3.26 -15.79
N ASN A 5 8.78 -2.89 -15.95
CA ASN A 5 9.92 -3.81 -15.84
C ASN A 5 10.09 -4.39 -14.43
N VAL A 6 9.64 -3.70 -13.39
CA VAL A 6 9.70 -4.17 -12.00
C VAL A 6 8.41 -4.89 -11.53
N GLY A 7 7.51 -5.22 -12.46
CA GLY A 7 6.24 -5.89 -12.14
C GLY A 7 5.07 -4.95 -11.83
N GLY A 8 5.21 -3.66 -12.13
CA GLY A 8 4.16 -2.67 -11.96
C GLY A 8 4.10 -2.05 -10.56
N ILE A 9 3.22 -1.06 -10.42
CA ILE A 9 2.86 -0.52 -9.10
C ILE A 9 1.82 -1.46 -8.47
N PRO A 10 2.01 -1.92 -7.22
CA PRO A 10 1.03 -2.76 -6.56
C PRO A 10 -0.31 -2.02 -6.44
N ILE A 11 -1.43 -2.74 -6.42
CA ILE A 11 -2.78 -2.16 -6.28
C ILE A 11 -2.95 -1.29 -5.03
N THR A 12 -2.06 -1.45 -4.04
CA THR A 12 -2.01 -0.65 -2.82
C THR A 12 -1.30 0.70 -2.99
N GLY A 13 -0.64 0.95 -4.13
CA GLY A 13 0.06 2.19 -4.43
C GLY A 13 -0.88 3.26 -4.99
N ASN A 14 -0.65 4.51 -4.62
CA ASN A 14 -1.41 5.65 -5.13
C ASN A 14 -0.85 6.10 -6.49
N LEU A 15 -1.48 5.63 -7.57
CA LEU A 15 -1.14 6.00 -8.95
C LEU A 15 -1.30 7.50 -9.24
N LYS A 16 -2.11 8.22 -8.45
CA LYS A 16 -2.35 9.66 -8.64
C LYS A 16 -1.25 10.54 -8.05
N ASP A 17 -0.42 10.00 -7.17
CA ASP A 17 0.65 10.73 -6.50
C ASP A 17 1.94 9.92 -6.52
N VAL A 18 2.52 9.83 -7.72
CA VAL A 18 3.85 9.26 -7.93
C VAL A 18 4.87 10.38 -7.88
N THR A 19 5.81 10.25 -6.95
CA THR A 19 6.84 11.25 -6.72
C THR A 19 8.14 10.81 -7.40
N ILE A 20 8.69 11.65 -8.28
CA ILE A 20 10.02 11.47 -8.86
C ILE A 20 10.97 12.43 -8.16
N ILE A 21 12.02 11.88 -7.60
CA ILE A 21 13.09 12.60 -6.94
C ILE A 21 14.29 12.57 -7.88
N ARG A 22 14.66 13.72 -8.41
CA ARG A 22 15.75 13.87 -9.39
C ARG A 22 16.86 14.74 -8.82
N GLN A 23 18.10 14.30 -9.00
CA GLN A 23 19.28 15.07 -8.64
C GLN A 23 19.70 15.98 -9.80
N TYR A 24 19.82 17.27 -9.52
CA TYR A 24 20.35 18.27 -10.43
C TYR A 24 21.65 18.85 -9.84
N PRO A 25 22.50 19.51 -10.65
CA PRO A 25 23.73 20.14 -10.17
C PRO A 25 23.52 21.16 -9.04
N GLN A 26 22.32 21.74 -8.99
CA GLN A 26 21.87 22.74 -8.02
C GLN A 26 21.14 22.15 -6.80
N GLY A 27 20.97 20.83 -6.73
CA GLY A 27 20.28 20.14 -5.65
C GLY A 27 19.23 19.13 -6.12
N GLN A 28 18.49 18.56 -5.17
CA GLN A 28 17.43 17.59 -5.45
C GLN A 28 16.11 18.31 -5.71
N GLN A 29 15.39 17.93 -6.77
CA GLN A 29 14.01 18.40 -7.01
C GLN A 29 13.04 17.23 -6.94
N ILE A 30 11.82 17.57 -6.53
CA ILE A 30 10.72 16.63 -6.32
C ILE A 30 9.62 16.99 -7.33
N HIS A 31 9.22 16.02 -8.13
CA HIS A 31 8.17 16.17 -9.13
C HIS A 31 7.03 15.20 -8.85
N HIS A 32 5.81 15.69 -8.88
CA HIS A 32 4.61 14.87 -8.70
C HIS A 32 3.99 14.57 -10.06
N LEU A 33 3.72 13.29 -10.31
CA LEU A 33 3.06 12.80 -11.51
C LEU A 33 1.80 12.02 -11.13
N ASP A 34 0.73 12.28 -11.85
CA ASP A 34 -0.47 11.46 -11.87
C ASP A 34 -0.37 10.49 -13.05
N LEU A 35 -0.18 9.20 -12.78
CA LEU A 35 -0.10 8.17 -13.81
C LEU A 35 -1.47 7.75 -14.36
N THR A 36 -2.57 8.26 -13.79
CA THR A 36 -3.93 8.01 -14.26
C THR A 36 -4.36 8.99 -15.36
N ASP A 37 -3.65 10.10 -15.52
CA ASP A 37 -3.87 11.07 -16.59
C ASP A 37 -3.02 10.74 -17.82
N VAL A 38 -3.64 10.70 -19.00
CA VAL A 38 -2.93 10.50 -20.28
C VAL A 38 -1.93 11.62 -20.58
N ASN A 39 -2.15 12.82 -20.03
CA ASN A 39 -1.25 13.96 -20.19
C ASN A 39 0.12 13.72 -19.54
N VAL A 40 0.24 12.73 -18.66
CA VAL A 40 1.53 12.35 -18.07
C VAL A 40 2.55 11.96 -19.13
N MET A 41 2.11 11.41 -20.27
CA MET A 41 2.99 11.07 -21.40
C MET A 41 3.62 12.28 -22.07
N LYS A 42 3.00 13.46 -21.93
CA LYS A 42 3.51 14.73 -22.47
C LYS A 42 4.42 15.45 -21.46
N SER A 43 4.49 14.96 -20.23
CA SER A 43 5.33 15.54 -19.18
C SER A 43 6.81 15.34 -19.50
N PRO A 44 7.68 16.33 -19.25
CA PRO A 44 9.13 16.16 -19.35
C PRO A 44 9.69 15.14 -18.34
N TYR A 45 8.88 14.73 -17.37
CA TYR A 45 9.22 13.76 -16.32
C TYR A 45 8.72 12.34 -16.63
N TYR A 46 8.11 12.11 -17.79
CA TYR A 46 7.69 10.77 -18.22
C TYR A 46 8.88 9.83 -18.43
N TYR A 47 9.98 10.39 -18.95
CA TYR A 47 11.23 9.66 -19.14
C TYR A 47 12.12 9.77 -17.90
N ILE A 48 12.65 8.62 -17.51
CA ILE A 48 13.50 8.46 -16.35
C ILE A 48 14.94 8.78 -16.73
N GLN A 49 15.62 9.50 -15.86
CA GLN A 49 17.03 9.84 -15.99
C GLN A 49 17.88 8.99 -15.03
N PRO A 50 19.20 8.87 -15.27
CA PRO A 50 20.10 8.20 -14.34
C PRO A 50 19.99 8.80 -12.93
N ASN A 51 19.93 7.95 -11.92
CA ASN A 51 19.78 8.31 -10.50
C ASN A 51 18.43 8.95 -10.10
N ASP A 52 17.39 8.84 -10.94
CA ASP A 52 16.04 9.15 -10.51
C ASP A 52 15.53 8.12 -9.49
N MET A 53 15.00 8.62 -8.37
CA MET A 53 14.32 7.81 -7.37
C MET A 53 12.81 7.99 -7.50
N ILE A 54 12.10 6.89 -7.73
CA ILE A 54 10.64 6.87 -7.88
C ILE A 54 10.04 6.40 -6.57
N TYR A 55 9.20 7.24 -5.98
CA TYR A 55 8.48 6.95 -4.73
C TYR A 55 6.98 6.99 -4.96
N VAL A 56 6.30 5.90 -4.59
CA VAL A 56 4.84 5.79 -4.69
C VAL A 56 4.27 5.69 -3.30
N LYS A 57 3.45 6.67 -2.91
CA LYS A 57 2.78 6.64 -1.61
C LYS A 57 1.76 5.50 -1.56
N PRO A 58 1.65 4.77 -0.44
CA PRO A 58 0.57 3.81 -0.28
C PRO A 58 -0.78 4.53 -0.17
N LEU A 59 -1.85 3.89 -0.65
CA LEU A 59 -3.22 4.36 -0.43
C LEU A 59 -3.53 4.42 1.07
N LYS A 60 -4.31 5.44 1.48
CA LYS A 60 -4.71 5.66 2.89
C LYS A 60 -5.37 4.43 3.53
N GLN A 61 -6.09 3.63 2.73
CA GLN A 61 -6.74 2.40 3.19
C GLN A 61 -5.74 1.36 3.72
N LYS A 62 -4.51 1.32 3.18
CA LYS A 62 -3.43 0.45 3.68
C LYS A 62 -2.67 1.07 4.86
N SER A 63 -2.44 2.39 4.87
CA SER A 63 -1.77 3.05 6.01
C SER A 63 -2.60 2.97 7.30
N TRP A 64 -3.92 2.81 7.19
CA TRP A 64 -4.84 2.57 8.30
C TRP A 64 -4.96 1.10 8.75
N GLY A 65 -4.10 0.19 8.27
CA GLY A 65 -3.96 -1.15 8.88
C GLY A 65 -5.17 -2.09 8.75
N THR A 66 -6.07 -1.86 7.79
CA THR A 66 -7.37 -2.57 7.69
C THR A 66 -7.34 -3.94 6.99
N GLY A 67 -6.15 -4.50 6.72
CA GLY A 67 -6.03 -5.71 5.90
C GLY A 67 -6.26 -7.04 6.61
N THR A 68 -6.10 -7.11 7.93
CA THR A 68 -6.13 -8.39 8.67
C THR A 68 -7.06 -8.34 9.89
N THR A 69 -7.28 -7.16 10.46
CA THR A 69 -7.97 -6.99 11.75
C THR A 69 -9.44 -7.39 11.72
N GLY A 70 -10.19 -7.19 10.64
CA GLY A 70 -11.62 -7.50 10.63
C GLY A 70 -11.93 -8.99 10.84
N ARG A 71 -11.29 -9.86 10.05
CA ARG A 71 -11.49 -11.32 10.14
C ARG A 71 -10.72 -11.94 11.30
N GLU A 72 -9.51 -11.47 11.60
CA GLU A 72 -8.74 -11.97 12.74
C GLU A 72 -9.36 -11.59 14.08
N THR A 73 -9.91 -10.37 14.22
CA THR A 73 -10.62 -9.96 15.45
C THR A 73 -11.88 -10.78 15.63
N LEU A 74 -12.66 -11.00 14.57
CA LEU A 74 -13.84 -11.86 14.63
C LEU A 74 -13.47 -13.30 14.97
N ALA A 75 -12.43 -13.86 14.35
CA ALA A 75 -11.96 -15.21 14.64
C ALA A 75 -11.46 -15.36 16.09
N THR A 76 -10.80 -14.33 16.62
CA THR A 76 -10.33 -14.29 18.01
C THR A 76 -11.49 -14.20 19.00
N ILE A 77 -12.51 -13.39 18.72
CA ILE A 77 -13.71 -13.32 19.56
C ILE A 77 -14.45 -14.65 19.57
N VAL A 78 -14.64 -15.26 18.39
CA VAL A 78 -15.32 -16.57 18.25
C VAL A 78 -14.54 -17.67 18.96
N SER A 79 -13.20 -17.69 18.87
CA SER A 79 -12.38 -18.70 19.53
C SER A 79 -12.43 -18.56 21.06
N VAL A 80 -12.37 -17.34 21.60
CA VAL A 80 -12.50 -17.09 23.04
C VAL A 80 -13.88 -17.52 23.55
N LEU A 81 -14.95 -17.16 22.85
CA LEU A 81 -16.31 -17.59 23.22
C LEU A 81 -16.49 -19.10 23.13
N GLY A 82 -15.89 -19.75 22.12
CA GLY A 82 -15.92 -21.20 21.96
C GLY A 82 -15.23 -21.92 23.13
N LEU A 83 -14.07 -21.41 23.56
CA LEU A 83 -13.35 -21.95 24.72
C LEU A 83 -14.16 -21.81 26.01
N VAL A 84 -14.74 -20.63 26.28
CA VAL A 84 -15.57 -20.39 27.47
C VAL A 84 -16.82 -21.29 27.48
N THR A 85 -17.48 -21.44 26.33
CA THR A 85 -18.66 -22.30 26.23
C THR A 85 -18.30 -23.76 26.48
N THR A 86 -17.17 -24.22 25.93
CA THR A 86 -16.69 -25.60 26.09
C THR A 86 -16.32 -25.91 27.55
N THR A 87 -15.64 -24.99 28.24
CA THR A 87 -15.29 -25.18 29.65
C THR A 87 -16.52 -25.23 30.55
N ILE A 88 -17.52 -24.36 30.32
CA ILE A 88 -18.79 -24.40 31.07
C ILE A 88 -19.53 -25.73 30.86
N LEU A 89 -19.61 -26.22 29.62
CA LEU A 89 -20.28 -27.48 29.31
C LEU A 89 -19.59 -28.70 29.96
N LEU A 90 -18.26 -28.70 30.04
CA LEU A 90 -17.49 -29.75 30.72
C LEU A 90 -17.72 -29.73 32.24
N VAL A 91 -17.74 -28.54 32.86
CA VAL A 91 -17.99 -28.40 34.30
C VAL A 91 -19.43 -28.76 34.67
N ASN A 92 -20.42 -28.39 33.86
CA ASN A 92 -21.83 -28.74 34.12
C ASN A 92 -22.17 -30.23 33.85
N ARG A 93 -21.29 -30.98 33.17
CA ARG A 93 -21.46 -32.42 32.91
C ARG A 93 -20.70 -33.32 33.89
N LEU A 94 -19.82 -32.75 34.71
CA LEU A 94 -19.19 -33.40 35.87
C LEU A 94 -20.07 -33.18 37.12
#